data_AF-A0A257MIJ9-F1
#
_entry.id   AF-A0A257MIJ9-F1
#
_cell.length_a   1.000
_cell.length_b   1.000
_cell.length_c   1.000
_cell.angle_alpha   90.00
_cell.angle_beta   90.00
_cell.angle_gamma   90.00
#
_symmetry.space_group_name_H-M   'P 1'
#
loop_
_entity.id
_entity.type
_entity.pdbx_description
1 polymer ?
#
loop_
_entity_poly.entity_id
_entity_poly.type
_entity_poly.pdbx_seq_one_letter_code
_entity_poly.pdbx_strand_id
1 'polypeptide(L)'
;IPAMEGLIQKPGKKIAAVKVFGVAFSLLILATIALVLISAQSSEKMLQAVVIWFAFTGGLSALGVVLARGHPLSALTALMVAWMTTLNPFVAAGWFAGMVEAWKLKPTVTDLKNLASADSFSQMLDNRLFKVIWVAALSNLGAMAGTFVGIYLIWRTLGLDIEALLQEILSSVF
;
A
#
# COMPACT_ATOMS: atom_id res chain seq x y z
N ILE A 1 -35.73 -20.37 -6.05
CA ILE A 1 -34.93 -19.93 -4.88
C ILE A 1 -33.69 -20.80 -4.87
N PRO A 2 -32.45 -20.25 -4.90
CA PRO A 2 -31.24 -21.06 -4.85
C PRO A 2 -31.20 -21.85 -3.53
N ALA A 3 -30.69 -23.08 -3.53
CA ALA A 3 -30.70 -23.97 -2.38
C ALA A 3 -29.89 -23.39 -1.20
N MET A 4 -30.52 -23.30 -0.02
CA MET A 4 -29.95 -22.78 1.23
C MET A 4 -28.78 -23.62 1.77
N GLU A 5 -28.57 -24.82 1.23
CA GLU A 5 -27.51 -25.75 1.65
C GLU A 5 -26.09 -25.25 1.35
N GLY A 6 -25.92 -24.35 0.37
CA GLY A 6 -24.62 -23.74 0.06
C GLY A 6 -24.17 -22.67 1.06
N LEU A 7 -25.08 -22.14 1.89
CA LEU A 7 -24.79 -21.07 2.86
C LEU A 7 -24.32 -21.59 4.23
N ILE A 8 -24.37 -22.91 4.45
CA ILE A 8 -23.97 -23.57 5.70
C ILE A 8 -22.49 -23.99 5.66
N GLN A 9 -21.86 -24.01 4.48
CA GLN A 9 -20.43 -24.26 4.38
C GLN A 9 -19.63 -23.04 4.82
N LYS A 10 -19.11 -23.11 6.05
CA LYS A 10 -18.15 -22.15 6.62
C LYS A 10 -17.04 -21.87 5.60
N PRO A 11 -16.87 -20.63 5.11
CA PRO A 11 -15.85 -20.32 4.13
C PRO A 11 -14.49 -20.76 4.66
N GLY A 12 -13.80 -21.61 3.90
CA GLY A 12 -12.55 -22.26 4.30
C GLY A 12 -11.48 -21.26 4.72
N LYS A 13 -10.54 -21.72 5.58
CA LYS A 13 -9.42 -21.09 6.32
C LYS A 13 -8.63 -19.90 5.71
N LYS A 14 -8.96 -19.36 4.54
CA LYS A 14 -8.28 -18.26 3.84
C LYS A 14 -8.12 -16.98 4.68
N ILE A 15 -9.02 -16.73 5.63
CA ILE A 15 -8.93 -15.58 6.55
C ILE A 15 -7.67 -15.65 7.44
N ALA A 16 -7.13 -16.85 7.71
CA ALA A 16 -5.93 -16.99 8.53
C ALA A 16 -4.68 -16.44 7.82
N ALA A 17 -4.51 -16.70 6.52
CA ALA A 17 -3.34 -16.24 5.77
C ALA A 17 -3.27 -14.71 5.67
N VAL A 18 -4.40 -14.04 5.40
CA VAL A 18 -4.48 -12.58 5.34
C VAL A 18 -4.18 -11.94 6.69
N LYS A 19 -4.68 -12.54 7.79
CA LYS A 19 -4.36 -12.09 9.15
C LYS A 19 -2.87 -12.23 9.46
N VAL A 20 -2.27 -13.38 9.14
CA VAL A 20 -0.84 -13.62 9.38
C VAL A 20 0.01 -12.64 8.58
N PHE A 21 -0.31 -12.43 7.31
CA PHE A 21 0.41 -11.45 6.47
C PHE A 21 0.29 -10.02 7.03
N GLY A 22 -0.92 -9.58 7.41
CA GLY A 22 -1.13 -8.25 7.96
C GLY A 22 -0.39 -8.01 9.29
N VAL A 23 -0.37 -9.03 10.17
CA VAL A 23 0.41 -8.98 11.41
C VAL A 23 1.91 -8.94 11.12
N ALA A 24 2.40 -9.81 10.23
CA ALA A 24 3.81 -9.84 9.84
C ALA A 24 4.26 -8.51 9.21
N PHE A 25 3.45 -7.92 8.34
CA PHE A 25 3.72 -6.61 7.72
C PHE A 25 3.76 -5.49 8.76
N SER A 26 2.82 -5.49 9.71
CA SER A 26 2.81 -4.49 10.79
C SER A 26 4.03 -4.62 11.71
N LEU A 27 4.41 -5.86 12.06
CA LEU A 27 5.62 -6.14 12.84
C LEU A 27 6.89 -5.71 12.11
N LEU A 28 6.96 -5.91 10.79
CA LEU A 28 8.09 -5.50 9.97
C LEU A 28 8.32 -3.98 10.01
N ILE A 29 7.23 -3.19 9.92
CA ILE A 29 7.30 -1.73 10.01
C ILE A 29 7.75 -1.31 11.41
N LEU A 30 7.16 -1.90 12.46
CA LEU A 30 7.54 -1.60 13.85
C LEU A 30 9.02 -1.96 14.12
N ALA A 31 9.48 -3.11 13.63
CA ALA A 31 10.88 -3.52 13.74
C ALA A 31 11.81 -2.54 13.04
N THR A 32 11.44 -2.07 11.84
CA THR A 32 12.21 -1.06 11.11
C THR A 32 12.30 0.25 11.89
N ILE A 33 11.20 0.72 12.47
CA ILE A 33 11.21 1.93 13.31
C ILE A 33 12.10 1.74 14.53
N ALA A 34 11.97 0.61 15.23
CA ALA A 34 12.80 0.30 16.40
C ALA A 34 14.29 0.26 16.07
N LEU A 35 14.66 -0.37 14.94
CA LEU A 35 16.04 -0.41 14.45
C LEU A 35 16.56 0.98 14.12
N VAL A 36 15.76 1.83 13.45
CA VAL A 36 16.15 3.22 13.20
C VAL A 36 16.40 3.95 14.52
N LEU A 37 15.54 3.79 15.53
CA LEU A 37 15.69 4.46 16.83
C LEU A 37 16.92 4.01 17.63
N ILE A 38 17.30 2.73 17.54
CA ILE A 38 18.44 2.15 18.28
C ILE A 38 19.76 2.40 17.53
N SER A 39 19.76 2.26 16.20
CA SER A 39 20.98 2.28 15.38
C SER A 39 21.31 3.66 14.81
N ALA A 40 20.34 4.56 14.64
CA ALA A 40 20.61 5.92 14.19
C ALA A 40 21.15 6.78 15.35
N GLN A 41 22.42 6.56 15.72
CA GLN A 41 23.11 7.34 16.76
C GLN A 41 23.39 8.81 16.34
N SER A 42 23.09 9.18 15.08
CA SER A 42 23.25 10.54 14.57
C SER A 42 21.96 11.06 13.95
N SER A 43 21.65 12.34 14.18
CA SER A 43 20.46 13.01 13.64
C SER A 43 20.40 12.96 12.11
N GLU A 44 21.56 12.92 11.45
CA GLU A 44 21.66 12.82 10.00
C GLU A 44 21.10 11.49 9.46
N LYS A 45 21.49 10.36 10.06
CA LYS A 45 20.98 9.03 9.64
C LYS A 45 19.47 8.90 9.88
N MET A 46 18.97 9.49 10.96
CA MET A 46 17.52 9.50 11.26
C MET A 46 16.76 10.31 10.20
N LEU A 47 17.27 11.48 9.83
CA LEU A 47 16.68 12.31 8.77
C LEU A 47 16.73 11.60 7.41
N GLN A 48 17.84 10.96 7.07
CA GLN A 48 17.97 10.16 5.85
C GLN A 48 16.93 9.05 5.80
N ALA A 49 16.71 8.32 6.90
CA ALA A 49 15.70 7.26 6.96
C ALA A 49 14.28 7.80 6.72
N VAL A 50 13.92 8.95 7.32
CA VAL A 50 12.62 9.60 7.11
C VAL A 50 12.47 10.07 5.65
N VAL A 51 13.51 10.66 5.07
CA VAL A 51 13.49 11.12 3.67
C VAL A 51 13.33 9.94 2.71
N ILE A 52 14.08 8.85 2.91
CA ILE A 52 13.94 7.62 2.12
C ILE A 52 12.52 7.07 2.26
N TRP A 53 12.01 6.97 3.48
CA TRP A 53 10.65 6.49 3.73
C TRP A 53 9.61 7.33 2.98
N PHE A 54 9.66 8.65 3.15
CA PHE A 54 8.76 9.59 2.50
C PHE A 54 8.85 9.49 0.97
N ALA A 55 10.06 9.53 0.42
CA ALA A 55 10.29 9.55 -1.02
C ALA A 55 9.80 8.28 -1.70
N PHE A 56 10.06 7.09 -1.13
CA PHE A 56 9.67 5.83 -1.76
C PHE A 56 8.20 5.49 -1.54
N THR A 57 7.67 5.65 -0.33
CA THR A 57 6.24 5.39 -0.06
C THR A 57 5.34 6.39 -0.77
N GLY A 58 5.65 7.69 -0.66
CA GLY A 58 4.94 8.77 -1.36
C GLY A 58 5.15 8.73 -2.86
N GLY A 59 6.41 8.66 -3.31
CA GLY A 59 6.76 8.71 -4.73
C GLY A 59 6.17 7.54 -5.51
N LEU A 60 6.35 6.30 -5.04
CA LEU A 60 5.77 5.14 -5.72
C LEU A 60 4.23 5.13 -5.67
N SER A 61 3.62 5.63 -4.57
CA SER A 61 2.16 5.79 -4.51
C SER A 61 1.64 6.81 -5.52
N ALA A 62 2.29 7.96 -5.63
CA ALA A 62 1.98 8.99 -6.63
C ALA A 62 2.20 8.47 -8.05
N LEU A 63 3.27 7.71 -8.30
CA LEU A 63 3.49 7.03 -9.56
C LEU A 63 2.36 6.05 -9.89
N GLY A 64 1.83 5.32 -8.91
CA GLY A 64 0.64 4.50 -9.08
C GLY A 64 -0.56 5.30 -9.59
N VAL A 65 -0.79 6.50 -9.05
CA VAL A 65 -1.85 7.41 -9.54
C VAL A 65 -1.59 7.89 -10.97
N VAL A 66 -0.34 8.23 -11.30
CA VAL A 66 0.04 8.66 -12.65
C VAL A 66 -0.15 7.51 -13.65
N LEU A 67 0.23 6.29 -13.30
CA LEU A 67 0.00 5.08 -14.10
C LEU A 67 -1.49 4.79 -14.28
N ALA A 68 -2.31 5.08 -13.27
CA ALA A 68 -3.76 5.03 -13.36
C ALA A 68 -4.37 6.10 -14.28
N ARG A 69 -3.54 7.04 -14.77
CA ARG A 69 -3.97 8.26 -15.48
C ARG A 69 -4.95 9.09 -14.65
N GLY A 70 -4.73 9.11 -13.33
CA GLY A 70 -5.51 9.90 -12.38
C GLY A 70 -5.17 11.39 -12.43
N HIS A 71 -5.97 12.19 -11.75
CA HIS A 71 -5.80 13.63 -11.67
C HIS A 71 -4.50 14.00 -10.90
N PRO A 72 -3.76 15.06 -11.31
CA PRO A 72 -2.53 15.49 -10.65
C PRO A 72 -2.69 15.76 -9.14
N LEU A 73 -3.84 16.32 -8.74
CA LEU A 73 -4.16 16.51 -7.32
C LEU A 73 -4.25 15.19 -6.54
N SER A 74 -4.79 14.13 -7.14
CA SER A 74 -4.84 12.81 -6.53
C SER A 74 -3.43 12.24 -6.34
N ALA A 75 -2.52 12.48 -7.31
CA ALA A 75 -1.12 12.10 -7.21
C ALA A 75 -0.39 12.87 -6.10
N LEU A 76 -0.64 14.18 -5.98
CA LEU A 76 -0.10 15.00 -4.89
C LEU A 76 -0.61 14.53 -3.53
N THR A 77 -1.89 14.19 -3.42
CA THR A 77 -2.46 13.62 -2.20
C THR A 77 -1.80 12.29 -1.85
N ALA A 78 -1.63 11.39 -2.81
CA ALA A 78 -0.93 10.12 -2.60
C ALA A 78 0.50 10.34 -2.09
N LEU A 79 1.27 11.27 -2.70
CA LEU A 79 2.63 11.62 -2.30
C LEU A 79 2.69 12.06 -0.83
N MET A 80 1.80 12.97 -0.42
CA MET A 80 1.82 13.57 0.90
C MET A 80 1.26 12.68 2.01
N VAL A 81 0.37 11.74 1.66
CA VAL A 81 -0.36 10.92 2.64
C VAL A 81 0.27 9.54 2.81
N ALA A 82 0.91 8.98 1.77
CA ALA A 82 1.35 7.59 1.80
C ALA A 82 2.30 7.26 2.95
N TRP A 83 3.35 8.05 3.17
CA TRP A 83 4.35 7.83 4.22
C TRP A 83 3.75 7.73 5.62
N MET A 84 2.67 8.47 5.87
CA MET A 84 1.96 8.49 7.15
C MET A 84 1.02 7.28 7.25
N THR A 85 0.31 6.96 6.17
CA THR A 85 -0.61 5.82 6.15
C THR A 85 0.09 4.48 6.17
N THR A 86 1.29 4.33 5.59
CA THR A 86 2.02 3.06 5.66
C THR A 86 2.44 2.70 7.08
N LEU A 87 2.65 3.70 7.95
CA LEU A 87 2.90 3.48 9.39
C LEU A 87 1.64 3.02 10.15
N ASN A 88 0.45 3.23 9.58
CA ASN A 88 -0.82 2.85 10.17
C ASN A 88 -1.53 1.78 9.32
N PRO A 89 -1.52 0.50 9.73
CA PRO A 89 -2.08 -0.59 8.92
C PRO A 89 -3.60 -0.50 8.71
N PHE A 90 -4.31 0.39 9.42
CA PHE A 90 -5.75 0.57 9.28
C PHE A 90 -6.14 1.55 8.16
N VAL A 91 -5.20 2.35 7.64
CA VAL A 91 -5.49 3.43 6.70
C VAL A 91 -4.60 3.28 5.47
N ALA A 92 -5.18 3.38 4.27
CA ALA A 92 -4.41 3.26 3.02
C ALA A 92 -4.41 4.58 2.22
N ALA A 93 -3.26 4.94 1.66
CA ALA A 93 -3.06 6.16 0.89
C ALA A 93 -4.06 6.32 -0.27
N GLY A 94 -4.39 5.19 -0.92
CA GLY A 94 -5.30 5.14 -2.05
C GLY A 94 -6.73 5.57 -1.72
N TRP A 95 -7.18 5.47 -0.47
CA TRP A 95 -8.50 6.00 -0.08
C TRP A 95 -8.54 7.52 -0.23
N PHE A 96 -7.47 8.22 0.15
CA PHE A 96 -7.38 9.67 0.01
C PHE A 96 -7.19 10.09 -1.45
N ALA A 97 -6.31 9.42 -2.18
CA ALA A 97 -6.12 9.66 -3.61
C ALA A 97 -7.42 9.41 -4.40
N GLY A 98 -8.12 8.31 -4.11
CA GLY A 98 -9.41 7.97 -4.69
C GLY A 98 -10.50 8.96 -4.29
N MET A 99 -10.52 9.46 -3.06
CA MET A 99 -11.49 10.49 -2.65
C MET A 99 -11.29 11.81 -3.43
N VAL A 100 -10.03 12.24 -3.60
CA VAL A 100 -9.72 13.41 -4.42
C VAL A 100 -10.07 13.19 -5.88
N GLU A 101 -9.81 11.99 -6.41
CA GLU A 101 -10.20 11.60 -7.77
C GLU A 101 -11.73 11.65 -7.94
N ALA A 102 -12.47 11.11 -6.99
CA ALA A 102 -13.93 11.11 -6.99
C ALA A 102 -14.48 12.53 -6.92
N TRP A 103 -13.86 13.40 -6.14
CA TRP A 103 -14.23 14.81 -6.07
C TRP A 103 -14.02 15.54 -7.41
N LYS A 104 -12.99 15.16 -8.17
CA LYS A 104 -12.70 15.75 -9.49
C LYS A 104 -13.58 15.18 -10.60
N LEU A 105 -13.75 13.85 -10.66
CA LEU A 105 -14.53 13.19 -11.70
C LEU A 105 -16.05 13.24 -11.46
N LYS A 106 -16.46 13.36 -10.20
CA LYS A 106 -17.86 13.38 -9.74
C LYS A 106 -18.67 12.21 -10.32
N PRO A 107 -18.33 10.95 -9.97
CA PRO A 107 -19.04 9.78 -10.48
C PRO A 107 -20.52 9.81 -10.07
N THR A 108 -21.38 9.36 -10.98
CA THR A 108 -22.83 9.38 -10.84
C THR A 108 -23.40 7.97 -10.69
N VAL A 109 -24.68 7.86 -10.33
CA VAL A 109 -25.39 6.56 -10.29
C VAL A 109 -25.42 5.90 -11.66
N THR A 110 -25.42 6.68 -12.74
CA THR A 110 -25.35 6.17 -14.12
C THR A 110 -24.00 5.49 -14.37
N ASP A 111 -22.90 6.04 -13.85
CA ASP A 111 -21.57 5.41 -13.97
C ASP A 111 -21.54 4.05 -13.26
N LEU A 112 -22.19 3.91 -12.11
CA LEU A 112 -22.33 2.61 -11.44
C LEU A 112 -23.06 1.58 -12.31
N LYS A 113 -24.19 1.98 -12.92
CA LYS A 113 -24.96 1.10 -13.81
C LYS A 113 -24.14 0.71 -15.03
N ASN A 114 -23.48 1.68 -15.67
CA ASN A 114 -22.64 1.44 -16.84
C ASN A 114 -21.45 0.54 -16.51
N LEU A 115 -20.88 0.64 -15.29
CA LEU A 115 -19.80 -0.23 -14.85
C LEU A 115 -20.28 -1.69 -14.68
N ALA A 116 -21.50 -1.89 -14.15
CA ALA A 116 -22.09 -3.21 -14.00
C ALA A 116 -22.44 -3.87 -15.35
N SER A 117 -22.65 -3.08 -16.39
CA SER A 117 -22.91 -3.52 -17.77
C SER A 117 -21.66 -3.55 -18.65
N ALA A 118 -20.46 -3.32 -18.10
CA ALA A 118 -19.22 -3.33 -18.87
C ALA A 118 -18.74 -4.77 -19.12
N ASP A 119 -18.50 -5.13 -20.38
CA ASP A 119 -18.10 -6.47 -20.78
C ASP A 119 -16.59 -6.62 -21.00
N SER A 120 -15.83 -5.52 -20.91
CA SER A 120 -14.38 -5.54 -21.09
C SER A 120 -13.65 -4.57 -20.17
N PHE A 121 -12.39 -4.90 -19.84
CA PHE A 121 -11.55 -4.06 -18.99
C PHE A 121 -11.31 -2.66 -19.58
N SER A 122 -11.26 -2.53 -20.91
CA SER A 122 -11.16 -1.22 -21.56
C SER A 122 -12.40 -0.36 -21.29
N GLN A 123 -13.60 -0.94 -21.40
CA GLN A 123 -14.85 -0.23 -21.08
C GLN A 123 -14.93 0.16 -19.60
N MET A 124 -14.39 -0.67 -18.70
CA MET A 124 -14.28 -0.32 -17.30
C MET A 124 -13.36 0.90 -17.11
N LEU A 125 -12.19 0.95 -17.76
CA LEU A 125 -11.26 2.09 -17.65
C LEU A 125 -11.83 3.44 -18.14
N ASP A 126 -12.77 3.39 -19.09
CA ASP A 126 -13.48 4.58 -19.57
C ASP A 126 -14.54 5.08 -18.58
N ASN A 127 -14.96 4.24 -17.64
CA ASN A 127 -15.93 4.58 -16.62
C ASN A 127 -15.31 5.43 -15.49
N ARG A 128 -15.99 6.52 -15.11
CA ARG A 128 -15.51 7.45 -14.07
C ARG A 128 -15.41 6.79 -12.70
N LEU A 129 -16.38 5.96 -12.32
CA LEU A 129 -16.38 5.27 -11.03
C LEU A 129 -15.24 4.26 -10.95
N PHE A 130 -15.04 3.49 -12.01
CA PHE A 130 -13.93 2.53 -12.05
C PHE A 130 -12.58 3.24 -12.01
N LYS A 131 -12.43 4.39 -12.69
CA LYS A 131 -11.20 5.18 -12.65
C LYS A 131 -10.84 5.60 -11.23
N VAL A 132 -11.81 5.99 -10.40
CA VAL A 132 -11.59 6.28 -8.96
C VAL A 132 -11.03 5.06 -8.22
N ILE A 133 -11.66 3.90 -8.41
CA ILE A 133 -11.24 2.64 -7.77
C ILE A 133 -9.85 2.22 -8.25
N TRP A 134 -9.58 2.39 -9.54
CA TRP A 134 -8.32 2.06 -10.19
C TRP A 134 -7.17 2.94 -9.66
N VAL A 135 -7.41 4.25 -9.52
CA VAL A 135 -6.47 5.19 -8.90
C VAL A 135 -6.16 4.79 -7.47
N ALA A 136 -7.18 4.48 -6.67
CA ALA A 136 -7.00 4.04 -5.29
C ALA A 136 -6.19 2.73 -5.19
N ALA A 137 -6.51 1.75 -6.05
CA ALA A 137 -5.82 0.47 -6.10
C ALA A 137 -4.34 0.62 -6.47
N LEU A 138 -4.03 1.32 -7.57
CA LEU A 138 -2.64 1.52 -8.00
C LEU A 138 -1.84 2.38 -7.01
N SER A 139 -2.46 3.37 -6.38
CA SER A 139 -1.84 4.15 -5.29
C SER A 139 -1.47 3.26 -4.10
N ASN A 140 -2.32 2.31 -3.72
CA ASN A 140 -2.04 1.36 -2.64
C ASN A 140 -0.92 0.38 -3.00
N LEU A 141 -0.91 -0.13 -4.24
CA LEU A 141 0.18 -0.99 -4.72
C LEU A 141 1.52 -0.24 -4.73
N GLY A 142 1.52 1.02 -5.17
CA GLY A 142 2.68 1.89 -5.13
C GLY A 142 3.19 2.13 -3.70
N ALA A 143 2.28 2.44 -2.76
CA ALA A 143 2.64 2.63 -1.36
C ALA A 143 3.23 1.34 -0.74
N MET A 144 2.63 0.18 -1.03
CA MET A 144 3.13 -1.13 -0.56
C MET A 144 4.53 -1.44 -1.11
N ALA A 145 4.75 -1.24 -2.42
CA ALA A 145 6.07 -1.38 -3.02
C ALA A 145 7.08 -0.40 -2.39
N GLY A 146 6.64 0.84 -2.15
CA GLY A 146 7.44 1.88 -1.50
C GLY A 146 7.84 1.52 -0.08
N THR A 147 6.99 0.83 0.67
CA THR A 147 7.33 0.30 1.99
C THR A 147 8.46 -0.71 1.90
N PHE A 148 8.36 -1.73 1.03
CA PHE A 148 9.42 -2.74 0.91
C PHE A 148 10.75 -2.14 0.43
N VAL A 149 10.71 -1.27 -0.57
CA VAL A 149 11.92 -0.60 -1.09
C VAL A 149 12.50 0.35 -0.04
N GLY A 150 11.65 1.10 0.67
CA GLY A 150 12.06 2.00 1.74
C GLY A 150 12.73 1.27 2.89
N ILE A 151 12.15 0.15 3.37
CA ILE A 151 12.75 -0.70 4.41
C ILE A 151 14.12 -1.20 3.96
N TYR A 152 14.21 -1.78 2.75
CA TYR A 152 15.45 -2.31 2.20
C TYR A 152 16.56 -1.25 2.15
N LEU A 153 16.25 -0.04 1.66
CA LEU A 153 17.22 1.05 1.57
C LEU A 153 17.61 1.58 2.94
N ILE A 154 16.65 1.72 3.87
CA ILE A 154 16.94 2.15 5.25
C ILE A 154 17.90 1.17 5.93
N TRP A 155 17.62 -0.13 5.86
CA TRP A 155 18.47 -1.15 6.47
C TRP A 155 19.88 -1.13 5.88
N ARG A 156 19.99 -0.99 4.55
CA ARG A 156 21.28 -0.82 3.87
C ARG A 156 22.02 0.43 4.33
N THR A 157 21.35 1.57 4.50
CA THR A 157 21.98 2.82 4.98
C THR A 157 22.41 2.77 6.44
N LEU A 158 21.74 1.95 7.25
CA LEU A 158 22.12 1.73 8.66
C LEU A 158 23.30 0.76 8.82
N GLY A 159 23.77 0.12 7.73
CA GLY A 159 24.84 -0.87 7.77
C GLY A 159 24.41 -2.20 8.38
N LEU A 160 23.10 -2.48 8.39
CA LEU A 160 22.58 -3.79 8.77
C LEU A 160 22.72 -4.71 7.56
N ASP A 161 23.75 -5.56 7.57
CA ASP A 161 23.88 -6.63 6.59
C ASP A 161 22.74 -7.63 6.80
N ILE A 162 21.73 -7.52 5.93
CA ILE A 162 20.54 -8.38 5.92
C ILE A 162 20.96 -9.86 5.84
N GLU A 163 22.04 -10.14 5.11
CA GLU A 163 22.64 -11.47 5.00
C GLU A 163 23.21 -11.97 6.33
N ALA A 164 23.92 -11.12 7.07
CA ALA A 164 24.47 -11.47 8.37
C ALA A 164 23.36 -11.78 9.39
N LEU A 165 22.31 -10.95 9.41
CA LEU A 165 21.16 -11.12 10.31
C LEU A 165 20.33 -12.36 9.95
N LEU A 166 20.15 -12.63 8.66
CA LEU A 166 19.50 -13.87 8.19
C LEU A 166 20.32 -15.10 8.56
N GLN A 167 21.65 -15.05 8.41
CA GLN A 167 22.51 -16.16 8.82
C GLN A 167 22.51 -16.38 10.33
N GLU A 168 22.52 -15.32 11.13
CA GLU A 168 22.42 -15.39 12.60
C GLU A 168 21.09 -16.01 13.04
N ILE A 169 19.97 -15.59 12.46
CA ILE A 169 18.64 -16.17 12.74
C ILE A 169 18.57 -17.62 12.26
N LEU A 170 19.07 -17.94 11.07
CA LEU A 170 19.06 -19.31 10.56
C LEU A 170 19.92 -20.23 11.43
N SER A 171 21.08 -19.77 11.90
CA SER A 171 21.99 -20.54 12.78
C SER A 171 21.52 -20.68 14.23
N SER A 172 20.59 -19.84 14.67
CA SER A 172 19.99 -19.93 16.01
C SER A 172 18.72 -20.79 16.03
N VAL A 173 18.16 -21.09 14.85
CA VAL A 173 16.93 -21.88 14.69
C VAL A 173 17.21 -23.27 14.08
N PHE A 174 18.25 -23.43 13.26
CA PHE A 174 18.74 -24.69 12.71
C PHE A 174 20.14 -25.00 13.22
#